data_AF-A0AAJ4W6F0-F1
#
_entry.id   AF-A0AAJ4W6F0-F1
#
_cell.length_a   1.000
_cell.length_b   1.000
_cell.length_c   1.000
_cell.angle_alpha   90.00
_cell.angle_beta   90.00
_cell.angle_gamma   90.00
#
_symmetry.space_group_name_H-M   'P 1'
#
loop_
_entity.id
_entity.type
_entity.pdbx_description
1 polymer ?
#
loop_
_entity_poly.entity_id
_entity_poly.type
_entity_poly.pdbx_seq_one_letter_code
_entity_poly.pdbx_strand_id
1 'polypeptide(L)'
;MLLSNVSRGDALMVAIKLLIISSVASLNCLLIQHNIYTKANLGVQYINKDLVRFETINFIVTILNIVAGAFFLIVFIVWFYRAYVNMQSLDTRLHDSKYWVVFGWLIPVFNLVMPYRLLNKMTISAVSYIHKNTTTRLQKFRSYWILLIWISFLLIYLLRIYQYSMATRIDVMYIIELGIIINALSLLTLFVFASYFNFYRKMEALIYKLEHENKEDNANCIELVRE
;
A
#
# COMPACT_ATOMS: atom_id res chain seq x y z
N MET A 1 -14.84 10.24 -20.02
CA MET A 1 -14.28 9.02 -20.62
C MET A 1 -13.30 8.40 -19.63
N LEU A 2 -13.47 7.12 -19.28
CA LEU A 2 -12.53 6.42 -18.40
C LEU A 2 -11.15 6.34 -19.08
N LEU A 3 -10.11 6.70 -18.34
CA LEU A 3 -8.74 6.57 -18.81
C LEU A 3 -8.16 5.24 -18.32
N SER A 4 -7.43 4.54 -19.19
CA SER A 4 -6.78 3.29 -18.81
C SER A 4 -5.82 3.50 -17.64
N ASN A 5 -5.97 2.66 -16.62
CA ASN A 5 -5.13 2.63 -15.43
C ASN A 5 -4.29 1.34 -15.33
N VAL A 6 -4.33 0.50 -16.37
CA VAL A 6 -3.71 -0.84 -16.39
C VAL A 6 -2.20 -0.75 -16.18
N SER A 7 -1.50 0.07 -16.96
CA SER A 7 -0.04 0.21 -16.87
C SER A 7 0.44 0.71 -15.50
N ARG A 8 -0.31 1.63 -14.87
CA ARG A 8 -0.04 2.11 -13.51
C ARG A 8 -0.30 1.03 -12.48
N GLY A 9 -1.35 0.24 -12.69
CA GLY A 9 -1.65 -0.92 -11.86
C GLY A 9 -0.58 -2.01 -11.93
N ASP A 10 0.03 -2.22 -13.10
CA ASP A 10 1.15 -3.16 -13.26
C ASP A 10 2.43 -2.64 -12.62
N ALA A 11 2.75 -1.35 -12.80
CA ALA A 11 3.86 -0.71 -12.11
C ALA A 11 3.70 -0.81 -10.57
N LEU A 12 2.48 -0.59 -10.05
CA LEU A 12 2.21 -0.71 -8.61
C LEU A 12 2.37 -2.14 -8.12
N MET A 13 1.98 -3.14 -8.92
CA MET A 13 2.20 -4.56 -8.59
C MET A 13 3.70 -4.89 -8.46
N VAL A 14 4.52 -4.38 -9.39
CA VAL A 14 5.98 -4.53 -9.33
C VAL A 14 6.53 -3.84 -8.08
N ALA A 15 6.08 -2.62 -7.79
CA ALA A 15 6.51 -1.88 -6.61
C ALA A 15 6.16 -2.60 -5.29
N ILE A 16 4.95 -3.16 -5.17
CA ILE A 16 4.54 -3.98 -4.02
C ILE A 16 5.48 -5.19 -3.84
N LYS A 17 5.77 -5.92 -4.93
CA LYS A 17 6.66 -7.10 -4.88
C LYS A 17 8.08 -6.73 -4.44
N LEU A 18 8.65 -5.65 -5.00
CA LEU A 18 9.97 -5.16 -4.62
C LEU A 18 10.01 -4.74 -3.14
N LEU A 19 8.96 -4.08 -2.66
CA LEU A 19 8.86 -3.67 -1.26
C LEU A 19 8.73 -4.88 -0.32
N ILE A 20 7.97 -5.91 -0.70
CA ILE A 20 7.90 -7.17 0.07
C ILE A 20 9.28 -7.83 0.14
N ILE A 21 9.96 -8.01 -1.00
CA ILE A 21 11.29 -8.66 -1.05
C ILE A 21 12.30 -7.91 -0.18
N SER A 22 12.39 -6.59 -0.33
CA SER A 22 13.31 -5.77 0.46
C SER A 22 12.94 -5.74 1.95
N SER A 23 11.67 -5.85 2.32
CA SER A 23 11.22 -5.93 3.71
C SER A 23 11.54 -7.29 4.33
N VAL A 24 11.43 -8.38 3.57
CA VAL A 24 11.90 -9.71 4.00
C VAL A 24 13.42 -9.72 4.20
N ALA A 25 14.19 -9.11 3.30
CA ALA A 25 15.63 -8.97 3.47
C ALA A 25 15.97 -8.17 4.74
N SER A 26 15.28 -7.05 4.98
CA SER A 26 15.48 -6.23 6.19
C SER A 26 15.14 -6.99 7.48
N LEU A 27 14.05 -7.77 7.48
CA LEU A 27 13.69 -8.62 8.61
C LEU A 27 14.77 -9.68 8.88
N ASN A 28 15.32 -10.31 7.84
CA ASN A 28 16.43 -11.26 8.00
C ASN A 28 17.67 -10.60 8.61
N CYS A 29 18.03 -9.38 8.16
CA CYS A 29 19.12 -8.62 8.77
C CYS A 29 18.85 -8.37 10.27
N LEU A 30 17.64 -8.00 10.67
CA LEU A 30 17.31 -7.79 12.08
C LEU A 30 17.40 -9.08 12.92
N LEU A 31 16.98 -10.22 12.36
CA LEU A 31 17.11 -11.52 13.04
C LEU A 31 18.57 -11.94 13.23
N ILE A 32 19.41 -11.73 12.21
CA ILE A 32 20.85 -11.97 12.30
C ILE A 32 21.49 -11.03 13.33
N GLN A 33 21.12 -9.74 13.31
CA GLN A 33 21.61 -8.77 14.28
C GLN A 33 21.25 -9.20 15.72
N HIS A 34 20.00 -9.59 15.96
CA HIS A 34 19.58 -10.11 17.25
C HIS A 34 20.42 -11.33 17.70
N ASN A 35 20.68 -12.28 16.80
CA ASN A 35 21.53 -13.44 17.08
C ASN A 35 22.98 -13.05 17.45
N ILE A 36 23.56 -12.10 16.71
CA ILE A 36 24.91 -11.57 16.98
C ILE A 36 24.97 -10.97 18.38
N TYR A 37 24.02 -10.09 18.73
CA TYR A 37 23.97 -9.45 20.05
C TYR A 37 23.78 -10.46 21.18
N THR A 38 22.87 -11.42 21.02
CA THR A 38 22.63 -12.45 22.05
C THR A 38 23.87 -13.30 22.30
N LYS A 39 24.58 -13.70 21.24
CA LYS A 39 25.83 -14.47 21.37
C LYS A 39 26.97 -13.64 21.94
N ALA A 40 27.08 -12.36 21.57
CA ALA A 40 28.08 -11.46 22.13
C ALA A 40 27.88 -11.29 23.65
N ASN A 41 26.63 -11.18 24.10
CA ASN A 41 26.28 -11.13 25.54
C ASN A 41 26.62 -12.43 26.29
N LEU A 42 26.65 -13.58 25.59
CA LEU A 42 27.12 -14.87 26.13
C LEU A 42 28.66 -15.01 26.11
N GLY A 43 29.39 -13.98 25.70
CA GLY A 43 30.85 -13.96 25.67
C GLY A 43 31.47 -14.49 24.36
N VAL A 44 30.66 -14.75 23.33
CA VAL A 44 31.19 -15.13 22.01
C VAL A 44 31.87 -13.92 21.38
N GLN A 45 33.17 -14.04 21.09
CA GLN A 45 33.91 -13.00 20.39
C GLN A 45 33.78 -13.16 18.88
N TYR A 46 33.49 -12.06 18.20
CA TYR A 46 33.44 -11.99 16.75
C TYR A 46 34.70 -11.33 16.20
N ILE A 47 35.16 -11.83 15.06
CA ILE A 47 36.21 -11.16 14.30
C ILE A 47 35.63 -9.87 13.72
N ASN A 48 36.27 -8.73 14.00
CA ASN A 48 35.79 -7.40 13.53
C ASN A 48 35.46 -7.37 12.03
N LYS A 49 36.23 -8.10 11.21
CA LYS A 49 36.00 -8.21 9.76
C LYS A 49 34.59 -8.74 9.41
N ASP A 50 34.06 -9.68 10.17
CA ASP A 50 32.75 -10.28 9.90
C ASP A 50 31.60 -9.36 10.36
N LEU A 51 31.80 -8.61 11.45
CA LEU A 51 30.86 -7.56 11.87
C LEU A 51 30.76 -6.44 10.84
N VAL A 52 31.90 -5.95 10.34
CA VAL A 52 31.95 -4.89 9.31
C VAL A 52 31.28 -5.35 8.01
N ARG A 53 31.48 -6.62 7.60
CA ARG A 53 30.79 -7.20 6.44
C ARG A 53 29.28 -7.21 6.65
N PHE A 54 28.82 -7.65 7.81
CA PHE A 54 27.40 -7.68 8.13
C PHE A 54 26.78 -6.27 8.15
N GLU A 55 27.45 -5.30 8.78
CA GLU A 55 27.04 -3.89 8.78
C GLU A 55 26.90 -3.33 7.37
N THR A 56 27.85 -3.65 6.48
CA THR A 56 27.80 -3.25 5.06
C THR A 56 26.58 -3.83 4.36
N ILE A 57 26.29 -5.12 4.56
CA ILE A 57 25.10 -5.77 3.99
C ILE A 57 23.82 -5.12 4.54
N ASN A 58 23.75 -4.91 5.85
CA ASN A 58 22.59 -4.28 6.49
C ASN A 58 22.34 -2.86 5.96
N PHE A 59 23.41 -2.09 5.75
CA PHE A 59 23.34 -0.76 5.15
C PHE A 59 22.78 -0.80 3.72
N ILE A 60 23.29 -1.70 2.88
CA ILE A 60 22.80 -1.88 1.50
C ILE A 60 21.31 -2.27 1.51
N VAL A 61 20.92 -3.24 2.34
CA VAL A 61 19.52 -3.70 2.47
C VAL A 61 18.61 -2.56 2.94
N THR A 62 19.09 -1.73 3.88
CA THR A 62 18.34 -0.57 4.37
C THR A 62 18.12 0.46 3.26
N ILE A 63 19.14 0.78 2.47
CA ILE A 63 19.01 1.68 1.32
C ILE A 63 18.01 1.12 0.31
N LEU A 64 18.12 -0.17 -0.04
CA LEU A 64 17.20 -0.81 -0.98
C LEU A 64 15.76 -0.77 -0.48
N ASN A 65 15.53 -0.97 0.82
CA ASN A 65 14.21 -0.89 1.42
C ASN A 65 13.63 0.54 1.32
N ILE A 66 14.44 1.56 1.62
CA ILE A 66 14.04 2.97 1.50
C ILE A 66 13.67 3.32 0.05
N VAL A 67 14.52 2.93 -0.92
CA VAL A 67 14.28 3.19 -2.34
C VAL A 67 13.02 2.46 -2.82
N ALA A 68 12.83 1.18 -2.43
CA ALA A 68 11.62 0.43 -2.76
C ALA A 68 10.36 1.07 -2.15
N GLY A 69 10.44 1.57 -0.91
CA GLY A 69 9.35 2.27 -0.24
C GLY A 69 8.99 3.58 -0.91
N ALA A 70 9.99 4.38 -1.31
CA ALA A 70 9.78 5.62 -2.06
C ALA A 70 9.16 5.37 -3.42
N PHE A 71 9.68 4.37 -4.16
CA PHE A 71 9.12 3.95 -5.45
C PHE A 71 7.66 3.49 -5.31
N PHE A 72 7.37 2.66 -4.30
CA PHE A 72 6.00 2.24 -3.97
C PHE A 72 5.09 3.43 -3.71
N LEU A 73 5.49 4.37 -2.86
CA LEU A 73 4.67 5.53 -2.50
C LEU A 73 4.32 6.38 -3.73
N ILE A 74 5.31 6.68 -4.58
CA ILE A 74 5.12 7.49 -5.78
C ILE A 74 4.13 6.80 -6.73
N VAL A 75 4.39 5.53 -7.05
CA VAL A 75 3.54 4.78 -7.99
C VAL A 75 2.14 4.60 -7.43
N PHE A 76 2.02 4.37 -6.11
CA PHE A 76 0.75 4.28 -5.43
C PHE A 76 -0.06 5.57 -5.52
N ILE A 77 0.53 6.73 -5.24
CA ILE A 77 -0.17 8.02 -5.35
C ILE A 77 -0.62 8.29 -6.79
N VAL A 78 0.23 8.01 -7.78
CA VAL A 78 -0.10 8.19 -9.20
C VAL A 78 -1.25 7.28 -9.63
N TRP A 79 -1.21 6.00 -9.23
CA TRP A 79 -2.29 5.05 -9.47
C TRP A 79 -3.58 5.49 -8.77
N PHE A 80 -3.49 5.88 -7.50
CA PHE A 80 -4.63 6.24 -6.67
C PHE A 80 -5.33 7.49 -7.20
N TYR A 81 -4.57 8.51 -7.61
CA TYR A 81 -5.13 9.71 -8.23
C TYR A 81 -5.96 9.36 -9.48
N ARG A 82 -5.45 8.46 -10.34
CA ARG A 82 -6.16 8.05 -11.55
C ARG A 82 -7.38 7.20 -11.25
N ALA A 83 -7.26 6.22 -10.37
CA ALA A 83 -8.39 5.41 -9.92
C ALA A 83 -9.51 6.28 -9.34
N TYR A 84 -9.15 7.28 -8.54
CA TYR A 84 -10.10 8.20 -7.92
C TYR A 84 -10.82 9.08 -8.95
N VAL A 85 -10.08 9.67 -9.90
CA VAL A 85 -10.66 10.49 -10.98
C VAL A 85 -11.58 9.65 -11.87
N ASN A 86 -11.21 8.41 -12.19
CA ASN A 86 -12.06 7.49 -12.94
C ASN A 86 -13.39 7.25 -12.21
N MET A 87 -13.35 6.97 -10.90
CA MET A 87 -14.58 6.78 -10.12
C MET A 87 -15.40 8.06 -9.99
N GLN A 88 -14.76 9.23 -9.85
CA GLN A 88 -15.46 10.51 -9.82
C GLN A 88 -16.23 10.81 -11.11
N SER A 89 -15.79 10.26 -12.25
CA SER A 89 -16.53 10.38 -13.51
C SER A 89 -17.76 9.48 -13.62
N LEU A 90 -17.85 8.43 -12.77
CA LEU A 90 -18.94 7.45 -12.76
C LEU A 90 -19.95 7.67 -11.63
N ASP A 91 -19.50 8.20 -10.49
CA ASP A 91 -20.36 8.46 -9.32
C ASP A 91 -20.26 9.93 -8.90
N THR A 92 -21.33 10.68 -9.16
CA THR A 92 -21.43 12.10 -8.85
C THR A 92 -21.41 12.40 -7.36
N ARG A 93 -21.58 11.40 -6.48
CA ARG A 93 -21.50 11.55 -5.01
C ARG A 93 -20.06 11.73 -4.51
N LEU A 94 -19.06 11.48 -5.35
CA LEU A 94 -17.64 11.77 -5.05
C LEU A 94 -17.35 13.26 -5.25
N HIS A 95 -17.78 14.08 -4.28
CA HIS A 95 -17.61 15.54 -4.32
C HIS A 95 -16.23 16.04 -3.84
N ASP A 96 -15.41 15.18 -3.21
CA ASP A 96 -14.10 15.63 -2.74
C ASP A 96 -13.22 16.01 -3.94
N SER A 97 -12.44 17.07 -3.77
CA SER A 97 -11.48 17.49 -4.79
C SER A 97 -10.43 16.41 -5.01
N LYS A 98 -10.21 16.01 -6.27
CA LYS A 98 -9.18 15.04 -6.69
C LYS A 98 -7.77 15.37 -6.20
N TYR A 99 -7.48 16.65 -5.94
CA TYR A 99 -6.18 17.09 -5.46
C TYR A 99 -5.89 16.63 -4.03
N TRP A 100 -6.93 16.33 -3.22
CA TRP A 100 -6.76 15.77 -1.90
C TRP A 100 -6.13 14.37 -1.90
N VAL A 101 -6.16 13.66 -3.03
CA VAL A 101 -5.44 12.40 -3.19
C VAL A 101 -3.93 12.60 -3.08
N VAL A 102 -3.41 13.78 -3.44
CA VAL A 102 -1.98 14.11 -3.36
C VAL A 102 -1.69 14.92 -2.09
N PHE A 103 -2.41 16.03 -1.89
CA PHE A 103 -2.17 16.91 -0.74
C PHE A 103 -2.52 16.27 0.61
N GLY A 104 -3.41 15.28 0.61
CA GLY A 104 -3.73 14.49 1.79
C GLY A 104 -2.50 13.83 2.41
N TRP A 105 -1.46 13.48 1.63
CA TRP A 105 -0.23 12.87 2.14
C TRP A 105 0.79 13.88 2.67
N LEU A 106 0.74 15.12 2.19
CA LEU A 106 1.74 16.14 2.49
C LEU A 106 1.38 16.95 3.73
N ILE A 107 0.08 17.15 3.99
CA ILE A 107 -0.37 17.97 5.12
C ILE A 107 -0.57 17.06 6.34
N PRO A 108 0.19 17.22 7.44
CA PRO A 108 0.24 16.26 8.55
C PRO A 108 -1.12 15.88 9.15
N VAL A 109 -1.99 16.87 9.38
CA VAL A 109 -3.32 16.64 9.97
C VAL A 109 -4.23 15.86 9.01
N PHE A 110 -4.18 16.18 7.71
CA PHE A 110 -4.96 15.47 6.70
C PHE A 110 -4.39 14.09 6.40
N ASN A 111 -3.09 13.89 6.56
CA ASN A 111 -2.44 12.59 6.36
C ASN A 111 -3.02 11.52 7.27
N LEU A 112 -3.56 11.87 8.44
CA LEU A 112 -4.18 10.92 9.37
C LEU A 112 -5.54 10.36 8.91
N VAL A 113 -6.28 11.07 8.05
CA VAL A 113 -7.69 10.76 7.76
C VAL A 113 -7.99 10.74 6.26
N MET A 114 -7.44 11.70 5.50
CA MET A 114 -7.81 11.93 4.12
C MET A 114 -7.48 10.74 3.20
N PRO A 115 -6.29 10.12 3.27
CA PRO A 115 -5.98 8.96 2.43
C PRO A 115 -6.97 7.80 2.62
N TYR A 116 -7.23 7.44 3.88
CA TYR A 116 -8.22 6.41 4.24
C TYR A 116 -9.61 6.75 3.72
N ARG A 117 -10.08 7.98 3.98
CA ARG A 117 -11.42 8.43 3.62
C ARG A 117 -11.65 8.34 2.11
N LEU A 118 -10.70 8.84 1.33
CA LEU A 118 -10.79 8.84 -0.14
C LEU A 118 -10.73 7.41 -0.70
N LEU A 119 -9.83 6.57 -0.18
CA LEU A 119 -9.68 5.18 -0.64
C LEU A 119 -10.94 4.35 -0.33
N ASN A 120 -11.53 4.56 0.85
CA ASN A 120 -12.77 3.91 1.26
C ASN A 120 -13.97 4.39 0.41
N LYS A 121 -14.13 5.71 0.22
CA LYS A 121 -15.19 6.27 -0.63
C LYS A 121 -15.11 5.73 -2.06
N MET A 122 -13.92 5.76 -2.66
CA MET A 122 -13.66 5.23 -4.01
C MET A 122 -14.04 3.75 -4.11
N THR A 123 -13.67 2.94 -3.12
CA THR A 123 -14.00 1.50 -3.08
C THR A 123 -15.51 1.27 -2.97
N ILE A 124 -16.20 2.01 -2.08
CA ILE A 124 -17.65 1.88 -1.89
C ILE A 124 -18.41 2.28 -3.16
N SER A 125 -17.99 3.36 -3.81
CA SER A 125 -18.56 3.80 -5.10
C SER A 125 -18.33 2.76 -6.19
N ALA A 126 -17.12 2.19 -6.31
CA ALA A 126 -16.82 1.14 -7.27
C ALA A 126 -17.72 -0.10 -7.07
N VAL A 127 -17.88 -0.57 -5.83
CA VAL A 127 -18.77 -1.70 -5.52
C VAL A 127 -20.23 -1.37 -5.84
N SER A 128 -20.69 -0.17 -5.49
CA SER A 128 -22.06 0.26 -5.75
C SER A 128 -22.37 0.35 -7.25
N TYR A 129 -21.42 0.85 -8.05
CA TYR A 129 -21.55 0.94 -9.50
C TYR A 129 -21.70 -0.44 -10.14
N ILE A 130 -20.86 -1.40 -9.74
CA ILE A 130 -20.94 -2.77 -10.27
C ILE A 130 -22.26 -3.43 -9.88
N HIS A 131 -22.69 -3.28 -8.62
CA HIS A 131 -23.94 -3.89 -8.16
C HIS A 131 -25.19 -3.34 -8.87
N LYS A 132 -25.15 -2.06 -9.29
CA LYS A 132 -26.25 -1.43 -10.03
C LYS A 132 -26.33 -1.88 -11.49
N ASN A 133 -25.18 -2.16 -12.11
CA ASN A 133 -25.07 -2.45 -13.53
C ASN A 133 -24.85 -3.94 -13.84
N THR A 134 -24.88 -4.82 -12.84
CA THR A 134 -24.53 -6.23 -13.01
C THR A 134 -25.10 -7.12 -11.91
N THR A 135 -25.49 -8.35 -12.27
CA THR A 135 -25.98 -9.39 -11.33
C THR A 135 -24.85 -10.21 -10.70
N THR A 136 -23.60 -10.01 -11.13
CA THR A 136 -22.43 -10.70 -10.61
C THR A 136 -22.27 -10.45 -9.10
N ARG A 137 -22.30 -11.54 -8.34
CA ARG A 137 -22.08 -11.51 -6.89
C ARG A 137 -20.58 -11.33 -6.61
N LEU A 138 -20.14 -10.08 -6.51
CA LEU A 138 -18.79 -9.79 -6.01
C LEU A 138 -18.66 -10.26 -4.57
N GLN A 139 -17.54 -10.92 -4.26
CA GLN A 139 -17.16 -11.15 -2.87
C GLN A 139 -17.00 -9.79 -2.22
N LYS A 140 -17.85 -9.49 -1.23
CA LYS A 140 -17.93 -8.16 -0.62
C LYS A 140 -16.63 -7.90 0.14
N PHE A 141 -15.72 -7.11 -0.44
CA PHE A 141 -14.58 -6.61 0.31
C PHE A 141 -15.11 -5.65 1.37
N ARG A 142 -15.07 -6.10 2.61
CA ARG A 142 -15.69 -5.38 3.72
C ARG A 142 -14.85 -4.14 4.03
N SER A 143 -15.51 -2.99 4.19
CA SER A 143 -14.86 -1.68 4.43
C SER A 143 -13.88 -1.69 5.62
N TYR A 144 -14.07 -2.59 6.60
CA TYR A 144 -13.14 -2.75 7.73
C TYR A 144 -11.72 -3.16 7.32
N TRP A 145 -11.52 -3.81 6.17
CA TRP A 145 -10.17 -4.21 5.74
C TRP A 145 -9.30 -2.99 5.39
N ILE A 146 -9.89 -1.97 4.77
CA ILE A 146 -9.20 -0.70 4.50
C ILE A 146 -8.87 0.01 5.81
N LEU A 147 -9.81 -0.01 6.76
CA LEU A 147 -9.61 0.53 8.11
C LEU A 147 -8.47 -0.19 8.82
N LEU A 148 -8.41 -1.52 8.73
CA LEU A 148 -7.35 -2.34 9.32
C LEU A 148 -5.99 -2.00 8.73
N ILE A 149 -5.87 -1.93 7.39
CA ILE A 149 -4.62 -1.49 6.73
C ILE A 149 -4.19 -0.12 7.27
N TRP A 150 -5.14 0.80 7.39
CA TRP A 150 -4.87 2.17 7.83
C TRP A 150 -4.42 2.26 9.30
N ILE A 151 -5.12 1.58 10.19
CA ILE A 151 -4.77 1.52 11.62
C ILE A 151 -3.40 0.86 11.78
N SER A 152 -3.12 -0.24 11.06
CA SER A 152 -1.81 -0.89 11.10
C SER A 152 -0.70 0.05 10.61
N PHE A 153 -0.93 0.81 9.55
CA PHE A 153 0.01 1.82 9.05
C PHE A 153 0.30 2.90 10.11
N LEU A 154 -0.73 3.47 10.74
CA LEU A 154 -0.56 4.46 11.81
C LEU A 154 0.15 3.87 13.02
N LEU A 155 -0.17 2.64 13.41
CA LEU A 155 0.48 1.93 14.51
C LEU A 155 1.98 1.73 14.22
N ILE A 156 2.33 1.25 13.02
CA ILE A 156 3.73 1.10 12.58
C ILE A 156 4.46 2.44 12.65
N TYR A 157 3.85 3.51 12.16
CA TYR A 157 4.43 4.85 12.17
C TYR A 157 4.69 5.34 13.60
N LEU A 158 3.72 5.19 14.51
CA LEU A 158 3.87 5.57 15.92
C LEU A 158 4.93 4.71 16.63
N LEU A 159 4.97 3.40 16.37
CA LEU A 159 6.00 2.51 16.92
C LEU A 159 7.40 2.86 16.42
N ARG A 160 7.56 3.28 15.16
CA ARG A 160 8.84 3.78 14.60
C ARG A 160 9.28 5.07 15.29
N ILE A 161 8.37 6.02 15.51
CA ILE A 161 8.68 7.25 16.26
C ILE A 161 9.12 6.91 17.68
N TYR A 162 8.38 6.01 18.34
CA TYR A 162 8.73 5.55 19.68
C TYR A 162 10.11 4.87 19.71
N GLN A 163 10.37 3.95 18.78
CA GLN A 163 11.66 3.28 18.63
C GLN A 163 12.81 4.29 18.47
N TYR A 164 12.63 5.29 17.61
CA TYR A 164 13.64 6.34 17.39
C TYR A 164 13.83 7.21 18.64
N SER A 165 12.75 7.61 19.31
CA SER A 165 12.81 8.42 20.53
C SER A 165 13.48 7.70 21.70
N MET A 166 13.40 6.37 21.74
CA MET A 166 13.97 5.54 22.80
C MET A 166 15.38 5.03 22.48
N ALA A 167 15.85 5.22 21.24
CA ALA A 167 17.10 4.64 20.75
C ALA A 167 18.34 5.03 21.57
N THR A 168 18.33 6.18 22.22
CA THR A 168 19.44 6.69 23.05
C THR A 168 19.26 6.41 24.54
N ARG A 169 18.11 5.88 24.96
CA ARG A 169 17.71 5.75 26.38
C ARG A 169 17.61 4.31 26.85
N ILE A 170 17.38 3.37 25.93
CA ILE A 170 17.12 1.96 26.23
C ILE A 170 18.24 1.09 25.66
N ASP A 171 18.41 -0.11 26.22
CA ASP A 171 19.28 -1.16 25.70
C ASP A 171 19.03 -1.44 24.21
N VAL A 172 20.13 -1.62 23.48
CA VAL A 172 20.17 -1.98 22.06
C VAL A 172 19.38 -3.26 21.77
N MET A 173 19.39 -4.24 22.68
CA MET A 173 18.65 -5.49 22.49
C MET A 173 17.15 -5.24 22.33
N TYR A 174 16.57 -4.42 23.21
CA TYR A 174 15.15 -4.06 23.16
C TYR A 174 14.79 -3.32 21.85
N ILE A 175 15.68 -2.43 21.39
CA ILE A 175 15.50 -1.69 20.14
C ILE A 175 15.45 -2.65 18.94
N ILE A 176 16.29 -3.68 18.93
CA ILE A 176 16.31 -4.70 17.88
C ILE A 176 15.03 -5.55 17.90
N GLU A 177 14.61 -6.03 19.08
CA GLU A 177 13.38 -6.82 19.26
C GLU A 177 12.14 -6.05 18.80
N LEU A 178 12.01 -4.79 19.22
CA LEU A 178 10.95 -3.91 18.75
C LEU A 178 11.02 -3.72 17.23
N GLY A 179 12.22 -3.60 16.66
CA GLY A 179 12.45 -3.50 15.23
C GLY A 179 11.96 -4.73 14.45
N ILE A 180 12.14 -5.94 15.00
CA ILE A 180 11.63 -7.20 14.44
C ILE A 180 10.11 -7.18 14.43
N ILE A 181 9.47 -6.82 15.55
CA ILE A 181 8.01 -6.74 15.68
C ILE A 181 7.43 -5.74 14.67
N ILE A 182 8.01 -4.55 14.56
CA ILE A 182 7.56 -3.51 13.61
C ILE A 182 7.68 -4.01 12.17
N ASN A 183 8.79 -4.66 11.80
CA ASN A 183 8.97 -5.18 10.43
C ASN A 183 8.02 -6.34 10.12
N ALA A 184 7.76 -7.25 11.06
CA ALA A 184 6.78 -8.32 10.90
C ALA A 184 5.37 -7.76 10.69
N LEU A 185 4.96 -6.77 11.49
CA LEU A 185 3.68 -6.07 11.33
C LEU A 185 3.59 -5.32 9.99
N SER A 186 4.69 -4.73 9.54
CA SER A 186 4.78 -4.04 8.24
C SER A 186 4.58 -5.02 7.07
N LEU A 187 5.23 -6.19 7.11
CA LEU A 187 5.04 -7.25 6.13
C LEU A 187 3.59 -7.74 6.08
N LEU A 188 2.98 -8.01 7.24
CA LEU A 188 1.58 -8.41 7.32
C LEU A 188 0.68 -7.36 6.67
N THR A 189 0.91 -6.08 6.98
CA THR A 189 0.16 -4.96 6.41
C THR A 189 0.33 -4.87 4.89
N LEU A 190 1.54 -5.09 4.37
CA LEU A 190 1.82 -5.13 2.93
C LEU A 190 1.09 -6.28 2.23
N PHE A 191 1.01 -7.47 2.84
CA PHE A 191 0.24 -8.58 2.27
C PHE A 191 -1.26 -8.29 2.23
N VAL A 192 -1.82 -7.70 3.29
CA VAL A 192 -3.23 -7.28 3.30
C VAL A 192 -3.48 -6.20 2.24
N PHE A 193 -2.57 -5.23 2.10
CA PHE A 193 -2.65 -4.22 1.05
C PHE A 193 -2.56 -4.82 -0.36
N ALA A 194 -1.66 -5.78 -0.59
CA ALA A 194 -1.54 -6.48 -1.88
C ALA A 194 -2.83 -7.24 -2.23
N SER A 195 -3.47 -7.87 -1.24
CA SER A 195 -4.76 -8.53 -1.39
C SER A 195 -5.87 -7.53 -1.77
N TYR A 196 -5.96 -6.40 -1.05
CA TYR A 196 -6.88 -5.31 -1.38
C TYR A 196 -6.66 -4.78 -2.80
N PHE A 197 -5.41 -4.52 -3.18
CA PHE A 197 -5.06 -3.98 -4.49
C PHE A 197 -5.46 -4.92 -5.62
N ASN A 198 -5.20 -6.23 -5.47
CA ASN A 198 -5.65 -7.25 -6.41
C ASN A 198 -7.18 -7.29 -6.54
N PHE A 199 -7.89 -7.18 -5.43
CA PHE A 199 -9.35 -7.07 -5.43
C PHE A 199 -9.82 -5.83 -6.20
N TYR A 200 -9.24 -4.66 -5.92
CA TYR A 200 -9.61 -3.42 -6.60
C TYR A 200 -9.31 -3.45 -8.10
N ARG A 201 -8.16 -4.00 -8.52
CA ARG A 201 -7.83 -4.17 -9.94
C ARG A 201 -8.89 -4.98 -10.70
N LYS A 202 -9.41 -6.05 -10.09
CA LYS A 202 -10.49 -6.86 -10.67
C LYS A 202 -11.77 -6.04 -10.84
N MET A 203 -12.12 -5.22 -9.84
CA MET A 203 -13.26 -4.32 -9.94
C MET A 203 -13.06 -3.28 -11.05
N GLU A 204 -11.89 -2.66 -11.13
CA GLU A 204 -11.58 -1.65 -12.16
C GLU A 204 -11.68 -2.23 -13.57
N ALA A 205 -11.18 -3.44 -13.79
CA ALA A 205 -11.31 -4.14 -15.08
C ALA A 205 -12.78 -4.43 -15.44
N LEU A 206 -13.59 -4.84 -14.46
CA LEU A 206 -15.02 -5.10 -14.67
C LEU A 206 -15.78 -3.80 -14.97
N ILE A 207 -15.49 -2.72 -14.26
CA ILE A 207 -16.09 -1.40 -14.51
C ILE A 207 -15.76 -0.91 -15.92
N TYR A 208 -14.51 -1.09 -16.35
CA TYR A 208 -14.10 -0.72 -17.71
C TYR A 208 -14.86 -1.51 -18.77
N LYS A 209 -15.08 -2.82 -18.56
CA LYS A 209 -15.87 -3.67 -19.45
C LYS A 209 -17.33 -3.22 -19.53
N LEU A 210 -17.99 -2.99 -18.38
CA LEU A 210 -19.38 -2.54 -18.33
C LEU A 210 -19.59 -1.18 -19.01
N GLU A 211 -18.65 -0.26 -18.84
CA GLU A 211 -18.70 1.05 -19.50
C GLU A 211 -18.56 0.94 -21.02
N HIS A 212 -17.84 -0.06 -21.52
CA HIS A 212 -17.70 -0.30 -22.95
C HIS A 212 -18.96 -0.92 -23.54
N GLU A 213 -19.54 -1.92 -22.87
CA GLU A 213 -20.81 -2.57 -23.27
C GLU A 213 -21.96 -1.54 -23.29
N ASN A 214 -22.10 -0.72 -22.25
CA ASN A 214 -23.12 0.34 -22.18
C ASN A 214 -23.01 1.38 -23.31
N LYS A 215 -21.81 1.59 -23.87
CA LYS A 215 -21.63 2.53 -25.00
C LYS A 215 -22.00 1.90 -26.33
N GLU A 216 -21.67 0.63 -26.53
CA GLU A 216 -22.08 -0.14 -27.71
C GLU A 216 -23.60 -0.24 -27.77
N ASP A 217 -24.26 -0.57 -26.66
CA ASP A 217 -25.73 -0.62 -26.58
C ASP A 217 -26.38 0.73 -26.88
N ASN A 218 -25.82 1.83 -26.36
CA ASN A 218 -26.33 3.17 -26.65
C ASN A 218 -26.09 3.59 -28.11
N ALA A 219 -24.95 3.23 -28.70
CA ALA A 219 -24.67 3.52 -30.10
C ALA A 219 -25.65 2.77 -31.03
N ASN A 220 -25.89 1.49 -30.76
CA ASN A 220 -26.85 0.67 -31.49
C ASN A 220 -28.29 1.20 -31.34
N CYS A 221 -28.69 1.65 -30.14
CA CYS A 221 -30.00 2.29 -29.94
C CYS A 221 -30.15 3.58 -30.75
N ILE A 222 -29.10 4.39 -30.89
CA ILE A 222 -29.14 5.64 -31.67
C ILE A 222 -29.25 5.35 -33.17
N GLU A 223 -28.58 4.32 -33.68
CA GLU A 223 -28.70 3.90 -35.07
C GLU A 223 -30.12 3.39 -35.39
N LEU A 224 -30.70 2.56 -34.52
CA LEU A 224 -32.08 2.07 -34.67
C LEU A 224 -33.17 3.15 -34.63
N VAL A 225 -32.92 4.30 -34.01
CA VAL A 225 -33.86 5.43 -33.95
C VAL A 225 -33.74 6.35 -35.18
N ARG A 226 -32.65 6.24 -35.96
CA ARG A 226 -32.38 7.08 -37.12
C ARG A 226 -32.86 6.47 -38.45
N GLU A 227 -33.11 5.15 -38.49
CA GLU A 227 -33.77 4.44 -39.60
C GLU A 227 -35.30 4.56 -39.54
#